data_AF-A0A143X5R2-F1
#
_entry.id   AF-A0A143X5R2-F1
#
_cell.length_a   1.000
_cell.length_b   1.000
_cell.length_c   1.000
_cell.angle_alpha   90.00
_cell.angle_beta   90.00
_cell.angle_gamma   90.00
#
_symmetry.space_group_name_H-M   'P 1'
#
loop_
_entity.id
_entity.type
_entity.pdbx_description
1 polymer ?
#
loop_
_entity_poly.entity_id
_entity_poly.type
_entity_poly.pdbx_seq_one_letter_code
_entity_poly.pdbx_strand_id
1 'polypeptide(L)'
;MRNEECSRPLGRYVGRAVVSAALAMGLVGVPFTAFAEESANSPTPPQIDFVGGEDVFDWAAGAPSARTLSGSTLPAQFDLRNNDVYGNVVTPVKFQNPWGSCWSFGVASASEASIISEAKQKDIDLSEEFKDISERHLAWFTYTPLVEDDDSGQGGEGIVSLKEGANGRLDSGGWMVYGTSLFSSGIGPVPESAAPYKNDEELIDSVTDPVTGEEYNYQYSKDGTWAVDEELRFQQMVEFEQSVQLPSPGEYNAAGDYAGAERANDAIKQQLYEGRGVAIAFYADQSKPNEITEMGFMNPGNNVDGSWAHYTYDDVGISHAVTIVGWDDNYSKENFGNPDPETGEVDPSKQPPDDGAWIVKNSWGSGAEFPNGYPGGWGTDENGDGNGEGYFYLSYWDKTITKPESFDFAVESTQSEDDHYFVHQYDYMPAQNVSSNSSSLPMRMANIFSADDAETVRKLTLRDDAPQHAGDLRRVPARRGCDPAHRGREAGHGGADVRMGRLPCGGVDRRTGVHPECGRALLGSGDAAVPR
;
A
#
# COMPACT_ATOMS: atom_id res chain seq x y z
N MET A 1 13.72 -28.97 40.14
CA MET A 1 12.66 -28.01 40.52
C MET A 1 13.11 -26.68 39.91
N ARG A 2 12.82 -26.48 38.62
CA ARG A 2 11.67 -25.70 38.11
C ARG A 2 11.68 -24.27 38.67
N ASN A 3 12.19 -23.34 37.87
CA ASN A 3 11.78 -21.93 37.89
C ASN A 3 11.30 -21.62 36.48
N GLU A 4 10.05 -21.21 36.42
CA GLU A 4 9.20 -21.11 35.25
C GLU A 4 9.53 -19.85 34.46
N GLU A 5 9.68 -20.00 33.14
CA GLU A 5 9.59 -18.91 32.17
C GLU A 5 8.14 -18.42 32.18
N CYS A 6 7.96 -17.13 32.46
CA CYS A 6 6.66 -16.47 32.39
C CYS A 6 6.55 -15.82 31.01
N SER A 7 5.87 -16.50 30.08
CA SER A 7 5.38 -15.90 28.84
C SER A 7 4.45 -14.73 29.18
N ARG A 8 4.72 -13.54 28.62
CA ARG A 8 3.86 -12.36 28.76
C ARG A 8 2.74 -12.43 27.72
N PRO A 9 1.47 -12.19 28.08
CA PRO A 9 0.40 -12.08 27.11
C PRO A 9 0.45 -10.71 26.42
N LEU A 10 0.22 -10.71 25.10
CA LEU A 10 -0.16 -9.52 24.33
C LEU A 10 -1.31 -8.79 25.04
N GLY A 11 -1.16 -7.48 25.21
CA GLY A 11 -2.12 -6.62 25.87
C GLY A 11 -3.46 -6.64 25.15
N ARG A 12 -4.43 -7.37 25.70
CA ARG A 12 -5.84 -7.27 25.34
C ARG A 12 -6.47 -6.13 26.12
N TYR A 13 -6.94 -5.06 25.47
CA TYR A 13 -7.94 -4.20 26.08
C TYR A 13 -9.02 -3.71 25.11
N VAL A 14 -10.22 -4.17 25.43
CA VAL A 14 -11.54 -3.79 24.94
C VAL A 14 -11.88 -2.37 25.40
N GLY A 15 -12.26 -1.50 24.48
CA GLY A 15 -12.92 -0.23 24.77
C GLY A 15 -14.26 -0.47 25.47
N ARG A 16 -14.42 0.02 26.70
CA ARG A 16 -15.69 -0.04 27.44
C ARG A 16 -16.74 0.87 26.79
N ALA A 17 -17.67 0.29 26.05
CA ALA A 17 -18.94 0.94 25.73
C ALA A 17 -19.83 1.02 26.98
N VAL A 18 -20.12 2.23 27.46
CA VAL A 18 -21.11 2.46 28.51
C VAL A 18 -22.50 2.36 27.89
N VAL A 19 -23.14 1.21 28.07
CA VAL A 19 -24.55 1.00 27.74
C VAL A 19 -25.42 1.79 28.71
N SER A 20 -26.23 2.72 28.19
CA SER A 20 -27.41 3.23 28.88
C SER A 20 -28.64 3.00 28.01
N ALA A 21 -29.44 2.01 28.40
CA ALA A 21 -30.75 1.72 27.85
C ALA A 21 -31.86 2.28 28.75
N ALA A 22 -32.90 2.88 28.13
CA ALA A 22 -34.31 3.06 28.55
C ALA A 22 -34.84 4.42 28.04
N LEU A 23 -36.04 4.62 27.47
CA LEU A 23 -37.22 3.77 27.27
C LEU A 23 -38.18 4.39 26.19
N ALA A 24 -38.75 3.47 25.41
CA ALA A 24 -39.93 3.39 24.53
C ALA A 24 -41.04 4.47 24.33
N MET A 25 -41.69 4.29 23.15
CA MET A 25 -43.09 4.52 22.67
C MET A 25 -43.33 5.78 21.81
N GLY A 26 -43.93 5.74 20.60
CA GLY A 26 -44.47 4.66 19.77
C GLY A 26 -45.22 5.17 18.52
N LEU A 27 -45.51 4.22 17.61
CA LEU A 27 -46.66 4.10 16.67
C LEU A 27 -46.75 4.91 15.33
N VAL A 28 -46.64 4.12 14.23
CA VAL A 28 -47.57 3.96 13.06
C VAL A 28 -47.29 4.70 11.72
N GLY A 29 -47.08 3.88 10.67
CA GLY A 29 -47.54 4.02 9.26
C GLY A 29 -46.84 5.06 8.39
N VAL A 30 -46.44 4.86 7.13
CA VAL A 30 -47.03 4.14 5.97
C VAL A 30 -45.91 3.99 4.91
N PRO A 31 -45.90 2.96 4.05
CA PRO A 31 -44.86 2.79 3.02
C PRO A 31 -45.05 3.76 1.85
N PHE A 32 -43.95 4.29 1.30
CA PHE A 32 -43.93 4.81 -0.06
C PHE A 32 -42.95 3.99 -0.90
N THR A 33 -43.53 3.15 -1.74
CA THR A 33 -42.91 2.66 -2.96
C THR A 33 -42.79 3.82 -3.95
N ALA A 34 -41.60 4.08 -4.45
CA ALA A 34 -41.39 4.81 -5.69
C ALA A 34 -40.54 3.92 -6.59
N PHE A 35 -41.22 3.30 -7.56
CA PHE A 35 -40.60 2.66 -8.72
C PHE A 35 -39.86 3.73 -9.53
N ALA A 36 -38.61 3.45 -9.89
CA ALA A 36 -38.00 4.03 -11.09
C ALA A 36 -38.09 2.97 -12.19
N GLU A 37 -38.75 3.37 -13.27
CA GLU A 37 -39.12 2.62 -14.46
C GLU A 37 -37.89 2.16 -15.25
N GLU A 38 -37.86 0.89 -15.64
CA GLU A 38 -36.89 0.31 -16.57
C GLU A 38 -37.19 0.84 -17.99
N SER A 39 -36.35 1.76 -18.50
CA SER A 39 -36.36 2.06 -19.93
C SER A 39 -35.45 1.07 -20.66
N ALA A 40 -36.07 0.09 -21.30
CA ALA A 40 -35.41 -0.75 -22.28
C ALA A 40 -34.87 0.10 -23.44
N ASN A 41 -33.61 -0.18 -23.81
CA ASN A 41 -32.86 0.27 -24.99
C ASN A 41 -32.01 1.55 -24.84
N SER A 42 -30.73 1.39 -24.44
CA SER A 42 -29.63 2.34 -24.69
C SER A 42 -28.26 1.66 -24.50
N PRO A 43 -27.20 2.19 -25.13
CA PRO A 43 -26.16 1.42 -25.81
C PRO A 43 -25.08 0.87 -24.89
N THR A 44 -24.31 -0.09 -25.41
CA THR A 44 -23.02 -0.56 -24.87
C THR A 44 -22.23 0.61 -24.28
N PRO A 45 -21.74 0.52 -23.02
CA PRO A 45 -20.95 1.59 -22.44
C PRO A 45 -19.69 1.82 -23.31
N PRO A 46 -19.36 3.08 -23.65
CA PRO A 46 -18.20 3.37 -24.47
C PRO A 46 -16.94 2.90 -23.75
N GLN A 47 -16.12 2.12 -24.46
CA GLN A 47 -14.70 2.00 -24.17
C GLN A 47 -14.13 3.43 -24.24
N ILE A 48 -13.69 3.97 -23.12
CA ILE A 48 -13.02 5.27 -23.09
C ILE A 48 -11.58 5.01 -23.52
N ASP A 49 -11.31 5.20 -24.80
CA ASP A 49 -9.95 5.38 -25.32
C ASP A 49 -9.39 6.69 -24.74
N PHE A 50 -8.45 6.60 -23.80
CA PHE A 50 -7.70 7.76 -23.34
C PHE A 50 -6.64 8.14 -24.39
N VAL A 51 -6.96 9.14 -25.19
CA VAL A 51 -5.99 9.84 -26.03
C VAL A 51 -5.12 10.74 -25.14
N GLY A 52 -3.86 10.33 -24.95
CA GLY A 52 -2.69 11.16 -24.63
C GLY A 52 -2.90 12.32 -23.64
N GLY A 53 -2.86 12.02 -22.35
CA GLY A 53 -2.45 13.00 -21.33
C GLY A 53 -0.91 12.99 -21.23
N GLU A 54 -0.30 14.16 -20.99
CA GLU A 54 1.14 14.26 -20.71
C GLU A 54 1.52 13.32 -19.56
N ASP A 55 2.64 12.60 -19.73
CA ASP A 55 3.14 11.64 -18.75
C ASP A 55 3.51 12.39 -17.46
N VAL A 56 2.78 12.08 -16.38
CA VAL A 56 2.98 12.67 -15.03
C VAL A 56 4.31 12.22 -14.43
N PHE A 57 4.89 11.15 -14.95
CA PHE A 57 6.22 10.65 -14.65
C PHE A 57 7.23 11.03 -15.74
N ASP A 58 6.92 11.98 -16.63
CA ASP A 58 7.88 12.49 -17.60
C ASP A 58 8.98 13.25 -16.87
N TRP A 59 10.04 12.53 -16.49
CA TRP A 59 11.28 13.04 -15.89
C TRP A 59 12.11 13.89 -16.88
N ALA A 60 11.44 14.65 -17.76
CA ALA A 60 12.05 15.43 -18.82
C ALA A 60 13.03 16.51 -18.29
N ALA A 61 14.30 16.12 -18.30
CA ALA A 61 15.45 16.89 -18.78
C ALA A 61 15.82 18.22 -18.08
N GLY A 62 15.23 18.57 -16.94
CA GLY A 62 15.59 19.81 -16.23
C GLY A 62 15.44 19.81 -14.71
N ALA A 63 14.90 18.73 -14.13
CA ALA A 63 14.74 18.58 -12.70
C ALA A 63 16.08 18.19 -12.04
N PRO A 64 16.61 18.94 -11.05
CA PRO A 64 17.61 18.39 -10.16
C PRO A 64 16.90 17.33 -9.32
N SER A 65 16.95 16.08 -9.78
CA SER A 65 16.94 14.85 -9.00
C SER A 65 16.56 15.06 -7.53
N ALA A 66 15.29 14.85 -7.19
CA ALA A 66 14.87 14.69 -5.81
C ALA A 66 15.55 13.42 -5.29
N ARG A 67 16.70 13.56 -4.65
CA ARG A 67 17.53 12.48 -4.11
C ARG A 67 17.75 11.26 -5.04
N THR A 68 17.87 11.47 -6.35
CA THR A 68 18.87 10.66 -7.06
C THR A 68 20.17 10.97 -6.33
N LEU A 69 20.69 10.04 -5.54
CA LEU A 69 22.02 10.16 -4.96
C LEU A 69 22.97 10.37 -6.14
N SER A 70 23.25 11.63 -6.45
CA SER A 70 24.28 11.97 -7.42
C SER A 70 25.59 11.55 -6.78
N GLY A 71 26.08 10.36 -7.15
CA GLY A 71 27.45 9.95 -6.83
C GLY A 71 27.68 8.47 -6.55
N SER A 72 26.67 7.65 -6.26
CA SER A 72 26.85 6.19 -6.17
C SER A 72 26.39 5.53 -7.46
N THR A 73 27.34 5.05 -8.26
CA THR A 73 27.02 4.07 -9.30
C THR A 73 26.38 2.86 -8.61
N LEU A 74 25.10 2.62 -8.84
CA LEU A 74 24.41 1.42 -8.34
C LEU A 74 25.22 0.18 -8.81
N PRO A 75 25.36 -0.86 -7.99
CA PRO A 75 26.04 -2.07 -8.44
C PRO A 75 25.25 -2.72 -9.58
N ALA A 76 25.96 -3.45 -10.45
CA ALA A 76 25.34 -4.19 -11.55
C ALA A 76 24.38 -5.28 -11.06
N GLN A 77 24.53 -5.74 -9.82
CA GLN A 77 23.66 -6.73 -9.18
C GLN A 77 23.49 -6.38 -7.71
N PHE A 78 22.29 -6.62 -7.18
CA PHE A 78 21.99 -6.50 -5.76
C PHE A 78 20.83 -7.39 -5.39
N ASP A 79 20.91 -8.02 -4.21
CA ASP A 79 19.93 -9.00 -3.76
C ASP A 79 19.61 -8.80 -2.28
N LEU A 80 18.36 -8.45 -1.96
CA LEU A 80 17.90 -8.29 -0.57
C LEU A 80 17.88 -9.61 0.21
N ARG A 81 17.91 -10.76 -0.47
CA ARG A 81 18.02 -12.09 0.16
C ARG A 81 19.43 -12.34 0.70
N ASN A 82 20.45 -11.68 0.13
CA ASN A 82 21.83 -11.83 0.56
C ASN A 82 22.71 -10.68 0.04
N ASN A 83 23.02 -9.71 0.90
CA ASN A 83 23.95 -8.63 0.58
C ASN A 83 24.79 -8.19 1.79
N ASP A 84 25.89 -7.48 1.52
CA ASP A 84 26.82 -7.03 2.56
C ASP A 84 26.29 -5.84 3.40
N VAL A 85 25.20 -5.19 2.97
CA VAL A 85 24.65 -3.99 3.63
C VAL A 85 23.66 -4.41 4.72
N TYR A 86 22.72 -5.28 4.37
CA TYR A 86 21.59 -5.69 5.19
C TYR A 86 21.56 -7.20 5.47
N GLY A 87 22.46 -8.02 4.92
CA GLY A 87 22.37 -9.48 5.01
C GLY A 87 21.14 -10.00 4.27
N ASN A 88 20.43 -10.97 4.86
CA ASN A 88 19.10 -11.38 4.39
C ASN A 88 18.03 -10.57 5.13
N VAL A 89 17.23 -9.82 4.38
CA VAL A 89 16.07 -9.06 4.90
C VAL A 89 14.76 -9.50 4.25
N VAL A 90 14.80 -10.54 3.42
CA VAL A 90 13.62 -11.08 2.73
C VAL A 90 13.13 -12.29 3.52
N THR A 91 11.87 -12.23 3.94
CA THR A 91 11.17 -13.32 4.63
C THR A 91 10.90 -14.48 3.66
N PRO A 92 10.63 -15.69 4.17
CA PRO A 92 10.26 -16.83 3.32
C PRO A 92 9.08 -16.54 2.37
N VAL A 93 9.04 -17.24 1.24
CA VAL A 93 7.89 -17.20 0.32
C VAL A 93 6.69 -17.88 0.97
N LYS A 94 5.55 -17.20 0.93
CA LYS A 94 4.26 -17.69 1.45
C LYS A 94 3.35 -18.19 0.32
N PHE A 95 2.20 -18.75 0.68
CA PHE A 95 1.23 -19.32 -0.27
C PHE A 95 -0.14 -18.64 -0.23
N GLN A 96 -0.50 -17.91 -1.28
CA GLN A 96 -1.73 -17.11 -1.34
C GLN A 96 -3.01 -17.92 -1.54
N ASN A 97 -2.87 -19.15 -2.03
CA ASN A 97 -4.02 -19.99 -2.28
C ASN A 97 -4.81 -20.18 -0.97
N PRO A 98 -6.15 -20.13 -1.04
CA PRO A 98 -6.95 -20.31 -2.25
C PRO A 98 -7.48 -19.00 -2.88
N TRP A 99 -7.00 -17.83 -2.43
CA TRP A 99 -7.63 -16.54 -2.74
C TRP A 99 -6.89 -15.72 -3.81
N GLY A 100 -7.64 -14.82 -4.46
CA GLY A 100 -7.14 -13.78 -5.37
C GLY A 100 -6.50 -12.59 -4.64
N SER A 101 -5.55 -12.87 -3.76
CA SER A 101 -4.97 -11.93 -2.78
C SER A 101 -3.49 -11.59 -3.04
N CYS A 102 -2.93 -11.93 -4.20
CA CYS A 102 -1.52 -11.68 -4.54
C CYS A 102 -1.04 -10.25 -4.22
N TRP A 103 -1.89 -9.25 -4.43
CA TRP A 103 -1.59 -7.86 -4.12
C TRP A 103 -1.32 -7.62 -2.62
N SER A 104 -2.02 -8.31 -1.71
CA SER A 104 -1.78 -8.18 -0.27
C SER A 104 -0.46 -8.85 0.13
N PHE A 105 -0.09 -9.97 -0.51
CA PHE A 105 1.23 -10.60 -0.36
C PHE A 105 2.35 -9.70 -0.90
N GLY A 106 2.13 -9.03 -2.03
CA GLY A 106 3.07 -8.04 -2.57
C GLY A 106 3.31 -6.89 -1.59
N VAL A 107 2.24 -6.28 -1.08
CA VAL A 107 2.32 -5.20 -0.07
C VAL A 107 3.01 -5.68 1.21
N ALA A 108 2.61 -6.84 1.75
CA ALA A 108 3.17 -7.40 2.96
C ALA A 108 4.67 -7.67 2.77
N SER A 109 5.07 -8.40 1.72
CA SER A 109 6.47 -8.74 1.50
C SER A 109 7.35 -7.51 1.21
N ALA A 110 6.84 -6.49 0.51
CA ALA A 110 7.58 -5.24 0.32
C ALA A 110 7.78 -4.50 1.66
N SER A 111 6.73 -4.48 2.49
CA SER A 111 6.73 -3.85 3.81
C SER A 111 7.68 -4.56 4.79
N GLU A 112 7.65 -5.90 4.83
CA GLU A 112 8.53 -6.73 5.65
C GLU A 112 10.01 -6.44 5.35
N ALA A 113 10.39 -6.40 4.06
CA ALA A 113 11.76 -6.11 3.65
C ALA A 113 12.22 -4.72 4.13
N SER A 114 11.36 -3.70 3.99
CA SER A 114 11.65 -2.34 4.46
C SER A 114 11.82 -2.28 5.98
N ILE A 115 10.90 -2.88 6.73
CA ILE A 115 10.92 -2.92 8.20
C ILE A 115 12.20 -3.59 8.70
N ILE A 116 12.56 -4.76 8.14
CA ILE A 116 13.73 -5.53 8.56
C ILE A 116 15.02 -4.77 8.21
N SER A 117 15.09 -4.18 7.01
CA SER A 117 16.23 -3.37 6.59
C SER A 117 16.44 -2.16 7.49
N GLU A 118 15.38 -1.40 7.77
CA GLU A 118 15.47 -0.22 8.63
C GLU A 118 15.82 -0.59 10.07
N ALA A 119 15.22 -1.66 10.62
CA ALA A 119 15.59 -2.18 11.94
C ALA A 119 17.09 -2.44 12.04
N LYS A 120 17.65 -3.10 11.01
CA LYS A 120 19.07 -3.42 10.96
C LYS A 120 19.96 -2.18 10.81
N GLN A 121 19.56 -1.21 9.99
CA GLN A 121 20.28 0.06 9.86
C GLN A 121 20.33 0.84 11.18
N LYS A 122 19.25 0.76 11.97
CA LYS A 122 19.09 1.46 13.25
C LYS A 122 19.57 0.65 14.47
N ASP A 123 20.08 -0.57 14.26
CA ASP A 123 20.49 -1.49 15.33
C ASP A 123 19.35 -1.79 16.33
N ILE A 124 18.13 -1.93 15.81
CA ILE A 124 16.92 -2.27 16.57
C ILE A 124 16.71 -3.78 16.52
N ASP A 125 16.64 -4.41 17.69
CA ASP A 125 16.30 -5.83 17.82
C ASP A 125 14.79 -6.04 17.63
N LEU A 126 14.42 -6.46 16.43
CA LEU A 126 13.03 -6.65 16.03
C LEU A 126 12.59 -8.09 16.36
N SER A 127 11.49 -8.25 17.11
CA SER A 127 10.94 -9.57 17.40
C SER A 127 10.38 -10.23 16.12
N GLU A 128 10.35 -11.56 16.09
CA GLU A 128 9.95 -12.32 14.90
C GLU A 128 8.53 -12.00 14.41
N GLU A 129 7.61 -11.65 15.31
CA GLU A 129 6.23 -11.29 14.95
C GLU A 129 6.16 -10.03 14.06
N PHE A 130 7.08 -9.07 14.20
CA PHE A 130 7.09 -7.84 13.39
C PHE A 130 7.70 -8.06 12.01
N LYS A 131 8.26 -9.24 11.76
CA LYS A 131 8.86 -9.61 10.47
C LYS A 131 7.85 -10.26 9.55
N ASP A 132 6.70 -10.68 10.04
CA ASP A 132 5.71 -11.47 9.30
C ASP A 132 4.35 -10.76 9.35
N ILE A 133 3.98 -10.06 8.27
CA ILE A 133 2.77 -9.25 8.18
C ILE A 133 1.58 -10.12 7.74
N SER A 134 0.42 -9.90 8.35
CA SER A 134 -0.81 -10.59 7.97
C SER A 134 -1.38 -10.10 6.63
N GLU A 135 -1.33 -10.96 5.61
CA GLU A 135 -2.02 -10.72 4.35
C GLU A 135 -3.54 -10.82 4.47
N ARG A 136 -4.05 -11.67 5.38
CA ARG A 136 -5.49 -11.86 5.62
C ARG A 136 -6.11 -10.56 6.16
N HIS A 137 -5.43 -9.89 7.09
CA HIS A 137 -5.87 -8.59 7.63
C HIS A 137 -6.01 -7.53 6.53
N LEU A 138 -4.94 -7.36 5.73
CA LEU A 138 -4.91 -6.43 4.60
C LEU A 138 -6.04 -6.69 3.59
N ALA A 139 -6.16 -7.94 3.14
CA ALA A 139 -7.15 -8.33 2.14
C ALA A 139 -8.58 -8.19 2.68
N TRP A 140 -8.81 -8.49 3.96
CA TRP A 140 -10.12 -8.38 4.59
C TRP A 140 -10.57 -6.95 4.77
N PHE A 141 -9.76 -6.10 5.41
CA PHE A 141 -10.16 -4.73 5.77
C PHE A 141 -10.21 -3.78 4.58
N THR A 142 -9.50 -4.08 3.49
CA THR A 142 -9.61 -3.28 2.25
C THR A 142 -11.02 -3.29 1.68
N TYR A 143 -11.71 -4.42 1.84
CA TYR A 143 -13.06 -4.64 1.32
C TYR A 143 -14.11 -4.76 2.43
N THR A 144 -13.80 -4.23 3.61
CA THR A 144 -14.72 -4.16 4.75
C THR A 144 -14.89 -2.70 5.14
N PRO A 145 -16.00 -2.05 4.73
CA PRO A 145 -16.30 -0.69 5.15
C PRO A 145 -16.33 -0.54 6.67
N LEU A 146 -16.23 0.71 7.14
CA LEU A 146 -16.48 1.03 8.53
C LEU A 146 -17.89 0.60 8.94
N VAL A 147 -18.01 0.17 10.20
CA VAL A 147 -19.31 -0.20 10.78
C VAL A 147 -20.26 0.99 10.77
N GLU A 148 -21.56 0.74 10.56
CA GLU A 148 -22.55 1.82 10.40
C GLU A 148 -22.65 2.75 11.63
N ASP A 149 -22.33 2.24 12.81
CA ASP A 149 -22.37 2.94 14.09
C ASP A 149 -21.00 3.48 14.55
N ASP A 150 -20.03 3.58 13.63
CA ASP A 150 -18.72 4.18 13.88
C ASP A 150 -18.83 5.64 14.39
N ASP A 151 -18.03 5.97 15.39
CA ASP A 151 -18.12 7.23 16.14
C ASP A 151 -17.50 8.43 15.43
N SER A 152 -16.73 8.22 14.35
CA SER A 152 -16.22 9.29 13.49
C SER A 152 -17.32 9.98 12.66
N GLY A 153 -18.50 9.36 12.57
CA GLY A 153 -19.57 9.77 11.65
C GLY A 153 -19.32 9.36 10.20
N GLN A 154 -18.33 8.52 9.96
CA GLN A 154 -17.96 7.97 8.65
C GLN A 154 -18.40 6.50 8.49
N GLY A 155 -19.39 6.06 9.28
CA GLY A 155 -19.93 4.71 9.20
C GLY A 155 -20.39 4.35 7.79
N GLY A 156 -19.95 3.19 7.30
CA GLY A 156 -20.17 2.73 5.93
C GLY A 156 -19.15 3.21 4.89
N GLU A 157 -18.18 4.07 5.24
CA GLU A 157 -17.09 4.43 4.33
C GLU A 157 -16.10 3.28 4.11
N GLY A 158 -15.52 3.20 2.91
CA GLY A 158 -14.60 2.15 2.48
C GLY A 158 -15.05 1.51 1.18
N ILE A 159 -14.36 0.44 0.75
CA ILE A 159 -14.73 -0.31 -0.45
C ILE A 159 -15.57 -1.53 -0.05
N VAL A 160 -16.63 -1.77 -0.82
CA VAL A 160 -17.46 -2.97 -0.71
C VAL A 160 -17.03 -3.97 -1.78
N SER A 161 -16.77 -5.23 -1.39
CA SER A 161 -16.54 -6.30 -2.37
C SER A 161 -17.82 -6.60 -3.16
N LEU A 162 -17.67 -6.79 -4.47
CA LEU A 162 -18.74 -7.24 -5.37
C LEU A 162 -18.77 -8.78 -5.51
N LYS A 163 -17.85 -9.49 -4.86
CA LYS A 163 -17.79 -10.96 -4.91
C LYS A 163 -18.82 -11.57 -3.97
N GLU A 164 -19.43 -12.66 -4.40
CA GLU A 164 -20.44 -13.37 -3.61
C GLU A 164 -19.83 -14.15 -2.45
N GLY A 165 -20.64 -14.37 -1.40
CA GLY A 165 -20.27 -15.18 -0.23
C GLY A 165 -19.54 -14.39 0.86
N ALA A 166 -19.53 -14.93 2.08
CA ALA A 166 -18.94 -14.27 3.25
C ALA A 166 -17.44 -13.97 3.08
N ASN A 167 -16.73 -14.85 2.36
CA ASN A 167 -15.28 -14.76 2.12
C ASN A 167 -14.94 -14.09 0.77
N GLY A 168 -15.93 -13.71 -0.04
CA GLY A 168 -15.72 -13.21 -1.41
C GLY A 168 -14.76 -12.02 -1.48
N ARG A 169 -14.65 -11.26 -0.39
CA ARG A 169 -13.75 -10.11 -0.28
C ARG A 169 -12.26 -10.45 -0.46
N LEU A 170 -11.84 -11.66 -0.08
CA LEU A 170 -10.47 -12.13 -0.29
C LEU A 170 -10.17 -12.44 -1.77
N ASP A 171 -11.21 -12.64 -2.59
CA ASP A 171 -11.13 -12.88 -4.04
C ASP A 171 -11.34 -11.61 -4.88
N SER A 172 -11.42 -10.43 -4.25
CA SER A 172 -11.71 -9.16 -4.95
C SER A 172 -10.55 -8.66 -5.83
N GLY A 173 -9.34 -9.20 -5.66
CA GLY A 173 -8.12 -8.61 -6.25
C GLY A 173 -7.78 -7.26 -5.60
N GLY A 174 -6.76 -6.58 -6.12
CA GLY A 174 -6.40 -5.26 -5.63
C GLY A 174 -5.08 -4.73 -6.17
N TRP A 175 -4.74 -3.52 -5.73
CA TRP A 175 -3.53 -2.79 -6.12
C TRP A 175 -2.72 -2.42 -4.88
N MET A 176 -1.42 -2.19 -5.05
CA MET A 176 -0.50 -1.84 -3.96
C MET A 176 -0.93 -0.57 -3.21
N VAL A 177 -1.53 0.40 -3.92
CA VAL A 177 -2.05 1.65 -3.34
C VAL A 177 -3.15 1.42 -2.29
N TYR A 178 -3.77 0.24 -2.26
CA TYR A 178 -4.69 -0.12 -1.19
C TYR A 178 -3.96 -0.30 0.14
N GLY A 179 -2.78 -0.91 0.13
CA GLY A 179 -1.90 -0.97 1.29
C GLY A 179 -1.59 0.43 1.83
N THR A 180 -1.20 1.35 0.93
CA THR A 180 -0.94 2.76 1.28
C THR A 180 -2.15 3.41 1.91
N SER A 181 -3.34 3.18 1.34
CA SER A 181 -4.58 3.78 1.84
C SER A 181 -4.95 3.23 3.22
N LEU A 182 -4.82 1.92 3.45
CA LEU A 182 -5.12 1.30 4.74
C LEU A 182 -4.13 1.74 5.82
N PHE A 183 -2.83 1.60 5.54
CA PHE A 183 -1.78 1.93 6.51
C PHE A 183 -1.79 3.42 6.89
N SER A 184 -2.00 4.31 5.92
CA SER A 184 -2.14 5.76 6.20
C SER A 184 -3.43 6.10 6.95
N SER A 185 -4.46 5.25 6.86
CA SER A 185 -5.70 5.39 7.64
C SER A 185 -5.60 4.81 9.05
N GLY A 186 -4.44 4.31 9.47
CA GLY A 186 -4.26 3.69 10.78
C GLY A 186 -4.71 2.22 10.83
N ILE A 187 -4.96 1.59 9.68
CA ILE A 187 -5.43 0.20 9.58
C ILE A 187 -4.24 -0.69 9.25
N GLY A 188 -3.71 -1.39 10.25
CA GLY A 188 -2.55 -2.26 10.09
C GLY A 188 -1.22 -1.53 9.88
N PRO A 189 -0.14 -2.28 9.57
CA PRO A 189 -0.13 -3.74 9.50
C PRO A 189 -0.22 -4.39 10.90
N VAL A 190 -0.71 -5.61 10.93
CA VAL A 190 -0.68 -6.50 12.11
C VAL A 190 0.18 -7.73 11.81
N PRO A 191 0.74 -8.41 12.81
CA PRO A 191 1.54 -9.60 12.57
C PRO A 191 0.65 -10.75 12.07
N GLU A 192 1.22 -11.65 11.29
CA GLU A 192 0.57 -12.86 10.79
C GLU A 192 -0.01 -13.70 11.94
N SER A 193 0.65 -13.71 13.10
CA SER A 193 0.14 -14.38 14.30
C SER A 193 -1.17 -13.82 14.85
N ALA A 194 -1.52 -12.55 14.55
CA ALA A 194 -2.77 -11.93 15.01
C ALA A 194 -3.95 -12.24 14.08
N ALA A 195 -3.71 -12.34 12.78
CA ALA A 195 -4.72 -12.73 11.79
C ALA A 195 -4.12 -13.71 10.77
N PRO A 196 -3.92 -14.98 11.15
CA PRO A 196 -3.21 -15.94 10.29
C PRO A 196 -3.98 -16.22 8.99
N TYR A 197 -3.25 -16.46 7.91
CA TYR A 197 -3.74 -16.77 6.57
C TYR A 197 -4.30 -18.20 6.46
N LYS A 198 -5.34 -18.47 7.25
CA LYS A 198 -6.09 -19.71 7.29
C LYS A 198 -7.53 -19.42 7.72
N ASN A 199 -8.45 -20.35 7.47
CA ASN A 199 -9.76 -20.27 8.13
C ASN A 199 -9.65 -20.61 9.62
N ASP A 200 -10.60 -20.11 10.42
CA ASP A 200 -10.62 -20.30 11.88
C ASP A 200 -10.77 -21.77 12.29
N GLU A 201 -11.38 -22.60 11.44
CA GLU A 201 -11.54 -24.04 11.64
C GLU A 201 -10.30 -24.86 11.21
N GLU A 202 -9.32 -24.21 10.59
CA GLU A 202 -8.09 -24.80 10.04
C GLU A 202 -8.36 -25.99 9.10
N LEU A 203 -9.45 -25.92 8.32
CA LEU A 203 -9.77 -26.90 7.29
C LEU A 203 -8.70 -26.86 6.19
N ILE A 204 -8.25 -28.03 5.75
CA ILE A 204 -7.18 -28.20 4.76
C ILE A 204 -7.71 -28.98 3.55
N ASP A 205 -7.39 -28.50 2.36
CA ASP A 205 -7.57 -29.25 1.12
C ASP A 205 -6.27 -29.98 0.78
N SER A 206 -6.36 -31.30 0.59
CA SER A 206 -5.23 -32.15 0.18
C SER A 206 -5.32 -32.53 -1.30
N VAL A 207 -4.16 -32.72 -1.93
CA VAL A 207 -4.04 -33.11 -3.35
C VAL A 207 -3.17 -34.36 -3.44
N THR A 208 -3.48 -35.23 -4.40
CA THR A 208 -2.64 -36.38 -4.74
C THR A 208 -1.68 -36.01 -5.86
N ASP A 209 -0.38 -36.18 -5.63
CA ASP A 209 0.65 -36.03 -6.64
C ASP A 209 0.41 -37.05 -7.78
N PRO A 210 0.26 -36.60 -9.04
CA PRO A 210 -0.05 -37.49 -10.15
C PRO A 210 1.13 -38.41 -10.56
N VAL A 211 2.36 -38.07 -10.17
CA VAL A 211 3.59 -38.80 -10.48
C VAL A 211 3.89 -39.85 -9.41
N THR A 212 3.88 -39.46 -8.13
CA THR A 212 4.22 -40.35 -7.01
C THR A 212 3.00 -41.10 -6.46
N GLY A 213 1.80 -40.53 -6.63
CA GLY A 213 0.57 -41.03 -6.01
C GLY A 213 0.45 -40.73 -4.52
N GLU A 214 1.36 -39.94 -3.95
CA GLU A 214 1.34 -39.54 -2.55
C GLU A 214 0.38 -38.35 -2.34
N GLU A 215 -0.38 -38.39 -1.25
CA GLU A 215 -1.26 -37.29 -0.84
C GLU A 215 -0.51 -36.31 0.05
N TYR A 216 -0.67 -35.01 -0.21
CA TYR A 216 -0.09 -33.94 0.59
C TYR A 216 -1.10 -32.81 0.84
N ASN A 217 -0.87 -32.06 1.92
CA ASN A 217 -1.67 -30.88 2.24
C ASN A 217 -1.28 -29.75 1.29
N TYR A 218 -2.26 -29.22 0.55
CA TYR A 218 -1.99 -28.22 -0.47
C TYR A 218 -2.26 -26.80 0.02
N GLN A 219 -3.46 -26.55 0.57
CA GLN A 219 -3.88 -25.21 0.98
C GLN A 219 -4.88 -25.29 2.13
N TYR A 220 -5.09 -24.17 2.82
CA TYR A 220 -6.27 -24.02 3.67
C TYR A 220 -7.54 -23.92 2.80
N SER A 221 -8.61 -24.57 3.25
CA SER A 221 -9.86 -24.65 2.51
C SER A 221 -10.60 -23.32 2.44
N LYS A 222 -11.32 -23.10 1.33
CA LYS A 222 -12.27 -21.99 1.19
C LYS A 222 -13.50 -22.13 2.09
N ASP A 223 -13.86 -23.34 2.50
CA ASP A 223 -15.13 -23.70 3.13
C ASP A 223 -15.22 -23.38 4.65
N GLY A 224 -14.32 -22.54 5.17
CA GLY A 224 -14.29 -22.11 6.57
C GLY A 224 -14.55 -20.61 6.78
N THR A 225 -14.46 -20.17 8.02
CA THR A 225 -14.56 -18.77 8.42
C THR A 225 -13.24 -18.06 8.18
N TRP A 226 -13.21 -17.12 7.24
CA TRP A 226 -12.03 -16.29 6.97
C TRP A 226 -12.16 -14.86 7.52
N ALA A 227 -13.19 -14.61 8.32
CA ALA A 227 -13.44 -13.29 8.86
C ALA A 227 -12.36 -12.81 9.82
N VAL A 228 -11.91 -11.58 9.67
CA VAL A 228 -10.99 -10.95 10.61
C VAL A 228 -11.83 -10.18 11.62
N ASP A 229 -11.51 -10.34 12.90
CA ASP A 229 -12.18 -9.66 14.00
C ASP A 229 -12.03 -8.14 13.85
N GLU A 230 -13.13 -7.42 13.99
CA GLU A 230 -13.19 -5.96 13.92
C GLU A 230 -12.27 -5.31 14.96
N GLU A 231 -12.00 -5.97 16.08
CA GLU A 231 -11.03 -5.52 17.11
C GLU A 231 -9.60 -5.34 16.55
N LEU A 232 -9.28 -5.95 15.41
CA LEU A 232 -7.97 -5.83 14.75
C LEU A 232 -7.89 -4.67 13.76
N ARG A 233 -9.00 -3.99 13.43
CA ARG A 233 -9.02 -2.98 12.35
C ARG A 233 -7.96 -1.91 12.52
N PHE A 234 -7.95 -1.24 13.67
CA PHE A 234 -7.06 -0.11 13.96
C PHE A 234 -5.82 -0.52 14.77
N GLN A 235 -5.48 -1.81 14.78
CA GLN A 235 -4.21 -2.27 15.36
C GLN A 235 -3.07 -2.04 14.37
N GLN A 236 -1.95 -1.57 14.88
CA GLN A 236 -0.74 -1.33 14.10
C GLN A 236 0.45 -1.82 14.92
N MET A 237 1.17 -2.82 14.41
CA MET A 237 2.39 -3.28 15.05
C MET A 237 3.53 -2.28 14.83
N VAL A 238 3.57 -1.66 13.64
CA VAL A 238 4.55 -0.64 13.30
C VAL A 238 3.85 0.52 12.60
N GLU A 239 4.25 1.74 12.92
CA GLU A 239 3.65 2.94 12.35
C GLU A 239 4.14 3.15 10.91
N PHE A 240 3.20 3.35 9.99
CA PHE A 240 3.49 3.68 8.60
C PHE A 240 3.98 5.12 8.46
N GLU A 241 5.04 5.35 7.68
CA GLU A 241 5.56 6.69 7.42
C GLU A 241 5.17 7.22 6.04
N GLN A 242 5.42 6.43 5.01
CA GLN A 242 5.20 6.82 3.62
C GLN A 242 5.18 5.60 2.70
N SER A 243 4.58 5.77 1.54
CA SER A 243 4.87 4.93 0.37
C SER A 243 5.40 5.79 -0.76
N VAL A 244 6.12 5.17 -1.69
CA VAL A 244 6.63 5.81 -2.90
C VAL A 244 6.06 5.07 -4.10
N GLN A 245 5.13 5.72 -4.82
CA GLN A 245 4.68 5.25 -6.12
C GLN A 245 5.71 5.63 -7.18
N LEU A 246 6.16 4.64 -7.94
CA LEU A 246 7.26 4.77 -8.88
C LEU A 246 6.76 4.72 -10.34
N PRO A 247 7.53 5.28 -11.29
CA PRO A 247 7.25 5.12 -12.71
C PRO A 247 7.20 3.65 -13.12
N SER A 248 6.31 3.34 -14.06
CA SER A 248 6.08 2.00 -14.60
C SER A 248 7.03 1.71 -15.78
N PRO A 249 8.03 0.83 -15.67
CA PRO A 249 8.88 0.48 -16.81
C PRO A 249 8.08 -0.20 -17.94
N GLY A 250 7.02 -0.96 -17.63
CA GLY A 250 6.20 -1.63 -18.63
C GLY A 250 5.44 -0.67 -19.54
N GLU A 251 4.93 0.43 -18.99
CA GLU A 251 4.26 1.48 -19.79
C GLU A 251 5.21 2.09 -20.83
N TYR A 252 6.46 2.35 -20.45
CA TYR A 252 7.50 2.84 -21.38
C TYR A 252 7.92 1.78 -22.39
N ASN A 253 8.09 0.52 -21.96
CA ASN A 253 8.43 -0.61 -22.84
C ASN A 253 7.34 -0.85 -23.89
N ALA A 254 6.06 -0.77 -23.52
CA ALA A 254 4.93 -0.90 -24.43
C ALA A 254 4.89 0.24 -25.46
N ALA A 255 5.26 1.46 -25.06
CA ALA A 255 5.37 2.62 -25.94
C ALA A 255 6.66 2.63 -26.81
N GLY A 256 7.62 1.74 -26.53
CA GLY A 256 8.93 1.70 -27.19
C GLY A 256 9.90 2.79 -26.72
N ASP A 257 9.65 3.42 -25.56
CA ASP A 257 10.57 4.36 -24.92
C ASP A 257 11.51 3.64 -23.95
N TYR A 258 12.52 2.96 -24.49
CA TYR A 258 13.50 2.24 -23.68
C TYR A 258 14.32 3.15 -22.73
N ALA A 259 14.54 4.41 -23.10
CA ALA A 259 15.23 5.36 -22.23
C ALA A 259 14.35 5.74 -21.03
N GLY A 260 13.04 5.85 -21.22
CA GLY A 260 12.06 5.99 -20.14
C GLY A 260 12.03 4.77 -19.22
N ALA A 261 12.00 3.57 -19.81
CA ALA A 261 12.04 2.31 -19.05
C ALA A 261 13.31 2.19 -18.20
N GLU A 262 14.48 2.54 -18.73
CA GLU A 262 15.74 2.57 -17.96
C GLU A 262 15.67 3.53 -16.77
N ARG A 263 15.13 4.75 -16.95
CA ARG A 263 14.93 5.69 -15.84
C ARG A 263 13.98 5.14 -14.78
N ALA A 264 12.93 4.43 -15.20
CA ALA A 264 12.00 3.79 -14.28
C ALA A 264 12.68 2.64 -13.52
N ASN A 265 13.47 1.82 -14.20
CA ASN A 265 14.27 0.77 -13.59
C ASN A 265 15.26 1.35 -12.57
N ASP A 266 15.95 2.45 -12.88
CA ASP A 266 16.85 3.12 -11.95
C ASP A 266 16.14 3.62 -10.68
N ALA A 267 14.90 4.08 -10.79
CA ALA A 267 14.09 4.49 -9.64
C ALA A 267 13.72 3.30 -8.73
N ILE A 268 13.37 2.15 -9.33
CA ILE A 268 13.12 0.90 -8.59
C ILE A 268 14.41 0.41 -7.90
N LYS A 269 15.55 0.38 -8.62
CA LYS A 269 16.86 -0.01 -8.06
C LYS A 269 17.26 0.86 -6.88
N GLN A 270 16.97 2.16 -6.91
CA GLN A 270 17.23 3.06 -5.78
C GLN A 270 16.46 2.63 -4.52
N GLN A 271 15.17 2.30 -4.65
CA GLN A 271 14.39 1.81 -3.50
C GLN A 271 14.94 0.49 -2.96
N LEU A 272 15.27 -0.46 -3.85
CA LEU A 272 15.89 -1.73 -3.45
C LEU A 272 17.21 -1.51 -2.72
N TYR A 273 18.07 -0.62 -3.22
CA TYR A 273 19.36 -0.31 -2.60
C TYR A 273 19.22 0.36 -1.22
N GLU A 274 18.13 1.11 -1.01
CA GLU A 274 17.74 1.66 0.30
C GLU A 274 17.19 0.58 1.28
N GLY A 275 17.11 -0.68 0.85
CA GLY A 275 16.63 -1.80 1.66
C GLY A 275 15.13 -2.06 1.54
N ARG A 276 14.45 -1.42 0.57
CA ARG A 276 12.99 -1.50 0.43
C ARG A 276 12.60 -2.48 -0.66
N GLY A 277 11.73 -3.43 -0.35
CA GLY A 277 11.08 -4.23 -1.39
C GLY A 277 10.14 -3.36 -2.23
N VAL A 278 9.99 -3.69 -3.50
CA VAL A 278 9.11 -2.96 -4.42
C VAL A 278 8.02 -3.88 -4.92
N ALA A 279 6.78 -3.65 -4.50
CA ALA A 279 5.64 -4.40 -4.98
C ALA A 279 5.25 -3.91 -6.37
N ILE A 280 5.01 -4.83 -7.31
CA ILE A 280 4.60 -4.54 -8.69
C ILE A 280 3.37 -5.38 -9.04
N ALA A 281 2.66 -4.95 -10.08
CA ALA A 281 1.73 -5.81 -10.80
C ALA A 281 2.20 -6.00 -12.24
N PHE A 282 1.87 -7.15 -12.82
CA PHE A 282 2.21 -7.49 -14.20
C PHE A 282 1.29 -8.59 -14.73
N TYR A 283 1.43 -8.96 -16.00
CA TYR A 283 0.77 -10.14 -16.53
C TYR A 283 1.64 -11.38 -16.31
N ALA A 284 1.24 -12.24 -15.38
CA ALA A 284 1.92 -13.50 -15.18
C ALA A 284 1.46 -14.56 -16.18
N ASP A 285 2.40 -15.36 -16.71
CA ASP A 285 2.12 -16.51 -17.60
C ASP A 285 1.28 -17.58 -16.89
N GLN A 286 1.54 -17.76 -15.59
CA GLN A 286 0.84 -18.69 -14.72
C GLN A 286 0.08 -17.91 -13.65
N SER A 287 -0.97 -17.18 -14.00
CA SER A 287 -1.73 -16.42 -12.98
C SER A 287 -2.41 -17.31 -11.92
N LYS A 288 -2.53 -18.62 -12.19
CA LYS A 288 -3.08 -19.63 -11.27
C LYS A 288 -2.24 -20.92 -11.26
N PRO A 289 -2.17 -21.61 -10.10
CA PRO A 289 -1.58 -22.95 -10.04
C PRO A 289 -2.28 -23.94 -10.98
N ASN A 290 -1.50 -24.75 -11.70
CA ASN A 290 -1.90 -25.74 -12.71
C ASN A 290 -2.35 -25.20 -14.08
N GLU A 291 -2.19 -23.90 -14.36
CA GLU A 291 -2.27 -23.43 -15.76
C GLU A 291 -1.02 -23.91 -16.52
N ILE A 292 -1.25 -24.70 -17.58
CA ILE A 292 -0.19 -25.05 -18.55
C ILE A 292 0.26 -23.74 -19.21
N THR A 293 1.57 -23.64 -19.48
CA THR A 293 2.28 -22.52 -20.14
C THR A 293 1.84 -22.28 -21.59
N GLU A 294 0.52 -22.16 -21.83
CA GLU A 294 -0.06 -22.00 -23.16
C GLU A 294 0.34 -20.67 -23.81
N MET A 295 0.62 -19.62 -23.04
CA MET A 295 0.98 -18.29 -23.58
C MET A 295 2.47 -18.19 -23.90
N GLY A 296 3.33 -18.86 -23.12
CA GLY A 296 4.75 -19.02 -23.39
C GLY A 296 5.62 -17.82 -23.01
N PHE A 297 5.21 -17.08 -21.97
CA PHE A 297 5.99 -15.97 -21.40
C PHE A 297 7.00 -16.41 -20.33
N MET A 298 6.88 -17.63 -19.81
CA MET A 298 7.78 -18.21 -18.80
C MET A 298 8.68 -19.29 -19.41
N ASN A 299 9.97 -19.22 -19.14
CA ASN A 299 10.88 -20.35 -19.20
C ASN A 299 11.00 -20.99 -17.80
N PRO A 300 10.53 -22.22 -17.58
CA PRO A 300 10.48 -22.84 -16.26
C PRO A 300 11.78 -23.62 -15.92
N GLY A 301 12.95 -23.02 -16.17
CA GLY A 301 14.26 -23.67 -15.93
C GLY A 301 14.79 -24.52 -17.08
N ASN A 302 14.19 -24.44 -18.27
CA ASN A 302 14.68 -25.05 -19.50
C ASN A 302 15.67 -24.12 -20.23
N ASN A 303 16.60 -23.53 -19.49
CA ASN A 303 17.66 -22.66 -20.00
C ASN A 303 19.03 -23.10 -19.45
N VAL A 304 20.09 -22.41 -19.86
CA VAL A 304 21.47 -22.76 -19.49
C VAL A 304 21.68 -22.65 -17.97
N ASP A 305 21.04 -21.67 -17.35
CA ASP A 305 21.22 -21.36 -15.92
C ASP A 305 20.29 -22.19 -15.01
N GLY A 306 19.34 -22.93 -15.58
CA GLY A 306 18.32 -23.68 -14.83
C GLY A 306 17.31 -22.79 -14.09
N SER A 307 17.29 -21.50 -14.40
CA SER A 307 16.49 -20.49 -13.70
C SER A 307 15.10 -20.31 -14.30
N TRP A 308 14.13 -19.92 -13.47
CA TRP A 308 12.82 -19.55 -13.97
C TRP A 308 12.84 -18.09 -14.44
N ALA A 309 12.50 -17.86 -15.71
CA ALA A 309 12.64 -16.56 -16.35
C ALA A 309 11.35 -16.15 -17.07
N HIS A 310 10.78 -15.00 -16.70
CA HIS A 310 9.52 -14.50 -17.22
C HIS A 310 9.71 -13.21 -18.02
N TYR A 311 9.04 -13.13 -19.16
CA TYR A 311 8.98 -11.93 -19.98
C TYR A 311 7.69 -11.91 -20.82
N THR A 312 6.77 -11.02 -20.45
CA THR A 312 5.61 -10.70 -21.27
C THR A 312 5.96 -9.61 -22.29
N TYR A 313 6.19 -10.07 -23.52
CA TYR A 313 6.53 -9.24 -24.68
C TYR A 313 5.31 -8.62 -25.38
N ASP A 314 4.09 -8.95 -24.95
CA ASP A 314 2.84 -8.40 -25.47
C ASP A 314 2.26 -7.35 -24.52
N ASP A 315 1.54 -6.37 -25.07
CA ASP A 315 0.76 -5.41 -24.27
C ASP A 315 -0.61 -6.03 -23.96
N VAL A 316 -0.70 -6.70 -22.80
CA VAL A 316 -1.87 -7.46 -22.35
C VAL A 316 -2.27 -7.07 -20.93
N GLY A 317 -3.55 -7.31 -20.59
CA GLY A 317 -4.13 -6.87 -19.32
C GLY A 317 -3.55 -7.60 -18.10
N ILE A 318 -3.30 -6.86 -17.03
CA ILE A 318 -2.64 -7.30 -15.79
C ILE A 318 -3.39 -8.43 -15.07
N SER A 319 -2.66 -9.38 -14.48
CA SER A 319 -3.23 -10.56 -13.80
C SER A 319 -2.67 -10.88 -12.42
N HIS A 320 -1.48 -10.41 -12.07
CA HIS A 320 -0.78 -10.83 -10.84
C HIS A 320 0.05 -9.71 -10.21
N ALA A 321 0.35 -9.86 -8.91
CA ALA A 321 1.18 -8.94 -8.14
C ALA A 321 2.24 -9.70 -7.34
N VAL A 322 3.44 -9.12 -7.27
CA VAL A 322 4.66 -9.75 -6.73
C VAL A 322 5.57 -8.68 -6.12
N THR A 323 6.64 -9.10 -5.44
CA THR A 323 7.64 -8.16 -4.89
C THR A 323 8.98 -8.34 -5.59
N ILE A 324 9.51 -7.26 -6.16
CA ILE A 324 10.92 -7.21 -6.58
C ILE A 324 11.77 -7.10 -5.31
N VAL A 325 12.76 -7.99 -5.21
CA VAL A 325 13.70 -8.07 -4.06
C VAL A 325 15.17 -7.94 -4.48
N GLY A 326 15.44 -7.77 -5.75
CA GLY A 326 16.79 -7.61 -6.26
C GLY A 326 16.82 -7.43 -7.76
N TRP A 327 18.02 -7.33 -8.30
CA TRP A 327 18.25 -7.16 -9.72
C TRP A 327 19.61 -7.71 -10.14
N ASP A 328 19.74 -8.08 -11.41
CA ASP A 328 20.98 -8.45 -12.07
C ASP A 328 20.99 -7.89 -13.49
N ASP A 329 21.86 -6.90 -13.74
CA ASP A 329 22.03 -6.23 -15.03
C ASP A 329 22.67 -7.13 -16.09
N ASN A 330 23.33 -8.22 -15.70
CA ASN A 330 23.98 -9.16 -16.61
C ASN A 330 23.20 -10.47 -16.77
N TYR A 331 21.97 -10.54 -16.24
CA TYR A 331 21.14 -11.72 -16.43
C TYR A 331 20.81 -11.88 -17.92
N SER A 332 21.31 -12.97 -18.50
CA SER A 332 21.29 -13.18 -19.96
C SER A 332 19.88 -13.19 -20.51
N LYS A 333 19.65 -12.42 -21.59
CA LYS A 333 18.38 -12.47 -22.32
C LYS A 333 18.06 -13.85 -22.91
N GLU A 334 19.09 -14.68 -23.09
CA GLU A 334 18.96 -16.04 -23.62
C GLU A 334 18.28 -16.99 -22.63
N ASN A 335 18.15 -16.59 -21.35
CA ASN A 335 17.41 -17.37 -20.35
C ASN A 335 15.89 -17.24 -20.51
N PHE A 336 15.41 -16.22 -21.23
CA PHE A 336 13.98 -15.99 -21.47
C PHE A 336 13.47 -16.69 -22.72
N GLY A 337 12.15 -16.74 -22.83
CA GLY A 337 11.42 -17.38 -23.91
C GLY A 337 11.12 -18.84 -23.59
N ASN A 338 9.84 -19.23 -23.71
CA ASN A 338 9.43 -20.61 -23.49
C ASN A 338 9.91 -21.48 -24.68
N PRO A 339 10.74 -22.52 -24.44
CA PRO A 339 11.15 -23.44 -25.50
C PRO A 339 9.95 -24.19 -26.06
N ASP A 340 9.92 -24.38 -27.38
CA ASP A 340 8.91 -25.19 -28.02
C ASP A 340 8.98 -26.65 -27.50
N PRO A 341 7.88 -27.25 -27.02
CA PRO A 341 7.91 -28.58 -26.40
C PRO A 341 8.34 -29.73 -27.34
N GLU A 342 8.20 -29.57 -28.66
CA GLU A 342 8.53 -30.61 -29.64
C GLU A 342 9.97 -30.48 -30.13
N THR A 343 10.44 -29.26 -30.35
CA THR A 343 11.73 -28.95 -30.99
C THR A 343 12.80 -28.52 -29.99
N GLY A 344 12.40 -27.98 -28.84
CA GLY A 344 13.29 -27.36 -27.85
C GLY A 344 13.87 -26.01 -28.29
N GLU A 345 13.43 -25.45 -29.42
CA GLU A 345 13.90 -24.15 -29.92
C GLU A 345 13.15 -23.01 -29.23
N VAL A 346 13.87 -21.94 -28.90
CA VAL A 346 13.29 -20.68 -28.41
C VAL A 346 13.14 -19.72 -29.59
N ASP A 347 11.97 -19.10 -29.72
CA ASP A 347 11.73 -18.05 -30.72
C ASP A 347 12.47 -16.76 -30.32
N PRO A 348 13.48 -16.29 -31.08
CA PRO A 348 14.25 -15.10 -30.71
C PRO A 348 13.41 -13.81 -30.67
N SER A 349 12.23 -13.79 -31.32
CA SER A 349 11.31 -12.64 -31.24
C SER A 349 10.57 -12.54 -29.90
N LYS A 350 10.60 -13.62 -29.10
CA LYS A 350 10.00 -13.72 -27.76
C LYS A 350 11.01 -13.52 -26.63
N GLN A 351 12.26 -13.22 -26.96
CA GLN A 351 13.31 -12.85 -26.00
C GLN A 351 13.35 -11.33 -25.83
N PRO A 352 13.79 -10.83 -24.67
CA PRO A 352 13.94 -9.40 -24.46
C PRO A 352 15.05 -8.82 -25.36
N PRO A 353 15.00 -7.51 -25.64
CA PRO A 353 15.97 -6.87 -26.53
C PRO A 353 17.41 -6.93 -26.00
N ASP A 354 17.59 -6.84 -24.67
CA ASP A 354 18.89 -6.83 -24.00
C ASP A 354 18.84 -7.63 -22.69
N ASP A 355 20.02 -7.83 -22.10
CA ASP A 355 20.19 -8.46 -20.79
C ASP A 355 19.55 -7.61 -19.68
N GLY A 356 19.38 -8.22 -18.51
CA GLY A 356 18.91 -7.54 -17.30
C GLY A 356 17.55 -8.06 -16.80
N ALA A 357 17.51 -8.37 -15.51
CA ALA A 357 16.34 -8.91 -14.87
C ALA A 357 16.20 -8.48 -13.41
N TRP A 358 14.95 -8.41 -12.98
CA TRP A 358 14.54 -8.33 -11.58
C TRP A 358 14.55 -9.71 -10.94
N ILE A 359 15.00 -9.80 -9.69
CA ILE A 359 14.79 -10.97 -8.84
C ILE A 359 13.46 -10.76 -8.11
N VAL A 360 12.51 -11.66 -8.33
CA VAL A 360 11.12 -11.47 -7.89
C VAL A 360 10.71 -12.56 -6.91
N LYS A 361 10.21 -12.13 -5.76
CA LYS A 361 9.54 -12.96 -4.76
C LYS A 361 8.07 -13.12 -5.11
N ASN A 362 7.64 -14.36 -5.29
CA ASN A 362 6.25 -14.70 -5.58
C ASN A 362 5.46 -15.08 -4.31
N SER A 363 4.18 -15.39 -4.47
CA SER A 363 3.25 -15.83 -3.42
C SER A 363 2.57 -17.17 -3.76
N TRP A 364 3.23 -18.01 -4.55
CA TRP A 364 2.75 -19.35 -4.94
C TRP A 364 3.51 -20.48 -4.24
N GLY A 365 4.10 -20.16 -3.09
CA GLY A 365 4.76 -21.16 -2.26
C GLY A 365 6.13 -21.57 -2.79
N SER A 366 6.76 -22.46 -2.03
CA SER A 366 8.13 -22.94 -2.25
C SER A 366 8.21 -24.44 -1.92
N GLY A 367 9.43 -24.98 -1.89
CA GLY A 367 9.74 -26.33 -1.40
C GLY A 367 9.59 -26.53 0.11
N ALA A 368 9.18 -25.50 0.84
CA ALA A 368 8.93 -25.59 2.28
C ALA A 368 7.78 -26.56 2.63
N GLU A 369 7.64 -26.88 3.91
CA GLU A 369 6.47 -27.63 4.39
C GLU A 369 5.20 -26.75 4.36
N PHE A 370 4.04 -27.40 4.40
CA PHE A 370 2.74 -26.76 4.59
C PHE A 370 2.79 -25.82 5.83
N PRO A 371 2.24 -24.61 5.76
CA PRO A 371 1.27 -24.12 4.76
C PRO A 371 1.89 -23.38 3.56
N ASN A 372 3.19 -23.10 3.57
CA ASN A 372 3.82 -22.20 2.61
C ASN A 372 4.53 -22.91 1.46
N GLY A 373 4.53 -24.24 1.46
CA GLY A 373 5.09 -25.01 0.37
C GLY A 373 4.43 -26.35 0.15
N TYR A 374 4.84 -26.98 -0.94
CA TYR A 374 4.33 -28.25 -1.42
C TYR A 374 5.44 -29.02 -2.15
N PRO A 375 5.32 -30.34 -2.35
CA PRO A 375 6.36 -31.15 -2.99
C PRO A 375 6.81 -30.57 -4.34
N GLY A 376 8.12 -30.39 -4.50
CA GLY A 376 8.75 -29.80 -5.70
C GLY A 376 8.81 -28.26 -5.70
N GLY A 377 7.96 -27.59 -4.93
CA GLY A 377 7.93 -26.12 -4.84
C GLY A 377 7.63 -25.40 -6.15
N TRP A 378 7.59 -24.07 -6.11
CA TRP A 378 7.45 -23.23 -7.29
C TRP A 378 8.73 -22.43 -7.53
N GLY A 379 9.09 -22.16 -8.79
CA GLY A 379 10.16 -21.23 -9.13
C GLY A 379 11.55 -21.85 -9.16
N THR A 380 12.56 -20.97 -9.16
CA THR A 380 13.97 -21.32 -9.30
C THR A 380 14.47 -22.13 -8.11
N ASP A 381 15.29 -23.14 -8.38
CA ASP A 381 16.03 -23.95 -7.41
C ASP A 381 17.51 -23.53 -7.44
N GLU A 382 17.84 -22.38 -6.85
CA GLU A 382 19.21 -21.84 -6.91
C GLU A 382 20.19 -22.69 -6.06
N ASN A 383 19.67 -23.45 -5.10
CA ASN A 383 20.46 -24.26 -4.17
C ASN A 383 20.67 -25.72 -4.64
N GLY A 384 19.91 -26.18 -5.64
CA GLY A 384 20.02 -27.50 -6.27
C GLY A 384 19.49 -28.65 -5.40
N ASP A 385 18.60 -28.39 -4.45
CA ASP A 385 18.02 -29.41 -3.58
C ASP A 385 16.83 -30.17 -4.20
N GLY A 386 16.41 -29.74 -5.40
CA GLY A 386 15.30 -30.31 -6.16
C GLY A 386 13.95 -29.65 -5.86
N ASN A 387 13.90 -28.56 -5.08
CA ASN A 387 12.67 -27.84 -4.81
C ASN A 387 12.81 -26.34 -5.16
N GLY A 388 11.76 -25.79 -5.78
CA GLY A 388 11.70 -24.37 -6.09
C GLY A 388 11.58 -23.48 -4.85
N GLU A 389 12.31 -22.37 -4.81
CA GLU A 389 12.40 -21.47 -3.66
C GLU A 389 11.30 -20.38 -3.64
N GLY A 390 10.44 -20.35 -4.66
CA GLY A 390 9.36 -19.37 -4.82
C GLY A 390 9.79 -18.07 -5.50
N TYR A 391 10.97 -18.05 -6.14
CA TYR A 391 11.54 -16.90 -6.84
C TYR A 391 11.67 -17.14 -8.34
N PHE A 392 11.65 -16.06 -9.12
CA PHE A 392 11.91 -16.09 -10.55
C PHE A 392 12.56 -14.77 -11.00
N TYR A 393 13.11 -14.79 -12.21
CA TYR A 393 13.68 -13.63 -12.87
C TYR A 393 12.64 -13.00 -13.80
N LEU A 394 12.39 -11.70 -13.68
CA LEU A 394 11.47 -10.96 -14.55
C LEU A 394 12.26 -9.95 -15.39
N SER A 395 12.12 -9.97 -16.70
CA SER A 395 12.89 -9.06 -17.57
C SER A 395 12.62 -7.59 -17.25
N TYR A 396 13.66 -6.75 -17.29
CA TYR A 396 13.53 -5.28 -17.28
C TYR A 396 12.65 -4.74 -18.41
N TRP A 397 12.50 -5.53 -19.47
CA TRP A 397 11.87 -5.14 -20.72
C TRP A 397 10.41 -5.58 -20.83
N ASP A 398 9.88 -6.24 -19.78
CA ASP A 398 8.47 -6.65 -19.71
C ASP A 398 7.54 -5.45 -19.94
N LYS A 399 6.52 -5.63 -20.80
CA LYS A 399 5.61 -4.55 -21.23
C LYS A 399 4.43 -4.33 -20.30
N THR A 400 4.28 -5.18 -19.29
CA THR A 400 3.09 -5.22 -18.43
C THR A 400 3.38 -4.85 -16.98
N ILE A 401 4.65 -4.73 -16.57
CA ILE A 401 5.00 -4.20 -15.25
C ILE A 401 4.29 -2.85 -15.07
N THR A 402 3.51 -2.71 -14.01
CA THR A 402 2.79 -1.48 -13.66
C THR A 402 2.66 -1.32 -12.14
N LYS A 403 2.32 -0.09 -11.74
CA LYS A 403 2.14 0.36 -10.36
C LYS A 403 3.26 -0.06 -9.38
N PRO A 404 4.55 0.11 -9.69
CA PRO A 404 5.58 -0.21 -8.71
C PRO A 404 5.45 0.71 -7.49
N GLU A 405 5.45 0.14 -6.29
CA GLU A 405 5.30 0.88 -5.04
C GLU A 405 6.18 0.27 -3.94
N SER A 406 6.89 1.14 -3.21
CA SER A 406 7.62 0.77 -1.99
C SER A 406 6.93 1.37 -0.76
N PHE A 407 7.15 0.74 0.40
CA PHE A 407 6.55 1.12 1.68
C PHE A 407 7.65 1.36 2.72
N ASP A 408 7.44 2.31 3.62
CA ASP A 408 8.41 2.76 4.63
C ASP A 408 7.71 2.93 5.98
N PHE A 409 8.39 2.54 7.06
CA PHE A 409 7.79 2.38 8.38
C PHE A 409 8.70 2.90 9.47
N ALA A 410 8.12 3.53 10.49
CA ALA A 410 8.86 4.08 11.61
C ALA A 410 9.22 2.94 12.58
N VAL A 411 10.29 2.19 12.32
CA VAL A 411 10.62 1.00 13.12
C VAL A 411 10.86 1.32 14.60
N GLU A 412 11.25 2.55 14.92
CA GLU A 412 11.35 3.05 16.29
C GLU A 412 10.02 2.98 17.07
N SER A 413 8.87 3.00 16.38
CA SER A 413 7.55 2.86 17.00
C SER A 413 7.39 1.51 17.70
N THR A 414 8.12 0.49 17.27
CA THR A 414 8.11 -0.85 17.89
C THR A 414 8.70 -0.86 19.30
N GLN A 415 9.49 0.16 19.65
CA GLN A 415 10.09 0.35 20.98
C GLN A 415 9.29 1.30 21.87
N SER A 416 8.34 2.05 21.29
CA SER A 416 7.60 3.08 22.01
C SER A 416 6.49 2.44 22.84
N GLU A 417 6.42 2.82 24.12
CA GLU A 417 5.27 2.54 24.99
C GLU A 417 4.19 3.63 24.91
N ASP A 418 4.30 4.60 23.97
CA ASP A 418 3.29 5.66 23.82
C ASP A 418 1.97 5.06 23.31
N ASP A 419 1.09 4.76 24.27
CA ASP A 419 -0.03 3.83 24.13
C ASP A 419 -1.02 4.16 23.00
N HIS A 420 -1.23 5.42 22.60
CA HIS A 420 -2.23 5.73 21.56
C HIS A 420 -1.94 7.06 20.85
N TYR A 421 -2.22 7.12 19.55
CA TYR A 421 -2.40 8.37 18.80
C TYR A 421 -3.75 8.38 18.10
N PHE A 422 -4.27 9.59 17.85
CA PHE A 422 -5.49 9.79 17.09
C PHE A 422 -5.15 10.12 15.63
N VAL A 423 -5.75 9.41 14.69
CA VAL A 423 -5.69 9.73 13.26
C VAL A 423 -6.92 10.56 12.92
N HIS A 424 -6.72 11.85 12.72
CA HIS A 424 -7.78 12.76 12.25
C HIS A 424 -7.80 12.73 10.72
N GLN A 425 -8.85 12.16 10.12
CA GLN A 425 -8.99 12.03 8.67
C GLN A 425 -10.46 12.13 8.22
N TYR A 426 -10.67 12.17 6.90
CA TYR A 426 -11.99 12.28 6.26
C TYR A 426 -12.20 11.27 5.13
N ASP A 427 -11.27 10.35 4.93
CA ASP A 427 -11.31 9.46 3.77
C ASP A 427 -10.76 8.08 4.14
N TYR A 428 -11.66 7.12 4.33
CA TYR A 428 -11.32 5.70 4.51
C TYR A 428 -11.44 4.90 3.22
N MET A 429 -11.65 5.55 2.07
CA MET A 429 -11.81 4.86 0.78
C MET A 429 -10.46 4.76 0.06
N PRO A 430 -9.92 3.55 -0.18
CA PRO A 430 -8.72 3.41 -0.98
C PRO A 430 -8.87 4.02 -2.36
N ALA A 431 -7.94 4.92 -2.70
CA ALA A 431 -7.94 5.54 -4.01
C ALA A 431 -7.64 4.50 -5.08
N GLN A 432 -8.56 4.39 -6.05
CA GLN A 432 -8.44 3.43 -7.16
C GLN A 432 -7.41 3.88 -8.18
N ASN A 433 -7.30 5.20 -8.39
CA ASN A 433 -6.36 5.83 -9.31
C ASN A 433 -5.95 7.20 -8.75
N VAL A 434 -4.73 7.62 -9.06
CA VAL A 434 -4.21 8.95 -8.75
C VAL A 434 -3.87 9.64 -10.06
N SER A 435 -4.23 10.92 -10.17
CA SER A 435 -3.92 11.75 -11.33
C SER A 435 -3.47 13.12 -10.84
N SER A 436 -2.41 13.63 -11.41
CA SER A 436 -1.88 14.95 -11.05
C SER A 436 -2.56 16.07 -11.82
N ASN A 437 -2.60 17.24 -11.20
CA ASN A 437 -2.85 18.49 -11.88
C ASN A 437 -1.70 19.44 -11.53
N SER A 438 -0.91 19.82 -12.53
CA SER A 438 0.19 20.77 -12.32
C SER A 438 -0.32 22.20 -12.37
N SER A 439 0.22 23.05 -11.49
CA SER A 439 -0.06 24.48 -11.47
C SER A 439 1.25 25.23 -11.24
N SER A 440 1.50 26.25 -12.07
CA SER A 440 2.62 27.18 -11.86
C SER A 440 2.39 28.13 -10.67
N LEU A 441 1.17 28.16 -10.13
CA LEU A 441 0.80 28.93 -8.95
C LEU A 441 0.76 28.05 -7.70
N PRO A 442 1.17 28.56 -6.52
CA PRO A 442 1.09 27.82 -5.27
C PRO A 442 -0.34 27.35 -4.98
N MET A 443 -0.51 26.03 -4.82
CA MET A 443 -1.75 25.44 -4.36
C MET A 443 -1.82 25.46 -2.84
N ARG A 444 -3.02 25.67 -2.29
CA ARG A 444 -3.27 25.68 -0.85
C ARG A 444 -4.55 24.91 -0.57
N MET A 445 -4.45 23.91 0.30
CA MET A 445 -5.57 23.09 0.75
C MET A 445 -5.59 23.05 2.28
N ALA A 446 -6.76 22.82 2.87
CA ALA A 446 -6.91 22.70 4.32
C ALA A 446 -8.10 21.81 4.67
N ASN A 447 -7.86 20.84 5.56
CA ASN A 447 -8.91 20.12 6.28
C ASN A 447 -9.08 20.73 7.67
N ILE A 448 -10.29 20.67 8.22
CA ILE A 448 -10.63 21.28 9.52
C ILE A 448 -11.09 20.19 10.47
N PHE A 449 -10.23 19.78 11.40
CA PHE A 449 -10.58 18.79 12.42
C PHE A 449 -11.04 19.44 13.72
N SER A 450 -11.90 18.74 14.44
CA SER A 450 -12.28 19.08 15.82
C SER A 450 -11.52 18.17 16.76
N ALA A 451 -10.87 18.76 17.78
CA ALA A 451 -10.24 18.02 18.87
C ALA A 451 -11.11 18.16 20.11
N ASP A 452 -11.46 17.04 20.72
CA ASP A 452 -12.31 17.01 21.92
C ASP A 452 -11.53 17.37 23.18
N ASP A 453 -10.21 17.17 23.16
CA ASP A 453 -9.29 17.45 24.26
C ASP A 453 -8.02 18.18 23.80
N ALA A 454 -7.11 18.43 24.75
CA ALA A 454 -5.82 19.05 24.49
C ALA A 454 -4.86 18.06 23.81
N GLU A 455 -4.86 18.06 22.48
CA GLU A 455 -4.03 17.19 21.66
C GLU A 455 -2.76 17.88 21.12
N THR A 456 -1.69 17.11 20.93
CA THR A 456 -0.45 17.56 20.28
C THR A 456 -0.36 16.96 18.89
N VAL A 457 -0.22 17.81 17.88
CA VAL A 457 0.00 17.35 16.50
C VAL A 457 1.43 16.80 16.40
N ARG A 458 1.55 15.48 16.24
CA ARG A 458 2.84 14.77 16.08
C ARG A 458 3.30 14.75 14.63
N LYS A 459 2.41 14.36 13.71
CA LYS A 459 2.67 14.21 12.28
C LYS A 459 1.50 14.80 11.47
N LEU A 460 1.79 15.18 10.23
CA LEU A 460 0.81 15.56 9.24
C LEU A 460 1.15 14.82 7.95
N THR A 461 0.22 14.00 7.48
CA THR A 461 0.36 13.20 6.27
C THR A 461 -0.48 13.82 5.15
N LEU A 462 0.00 13.70 3.92
CA LEU A 462 -0.71 14.08 2.72
C LEU A 462 -0.22 13.20 1.57
N ARG A 463 -1.05 13.05 0.55
CA ARG A 463 -0.64 12.49 -0.74
C ARG A 463 -0.34 13.63 -1.69
N ASP A 464 0.83 13.58 -2.31
CA ASP A 464 1.27 14.51 -3.36
C ASP A 464 1.96 13.69 -4.45
N ASP A 465 1.72 14.09 -5.69
CA ASP A 465 2.32 13.51 -6.90
C ASP A 465 3.33 14.47 -7.55
N ALA A 466 3.55 15.67 -6.98
CA ALA A 466 4.59 16.58 -7.41
C ALA A 466 5.96 16.18 -6.82
N PRO A 467 6.94 15.76 -7.63
CA PRO A 467 8.21 15.20 -7.15
C PRO A 467 9.14 16.20 -6.42
N GLN A 468 8.76 17.48 -6.22
CA GLN A 468 9.69 18.53 -5.78
C GLN A 468 9.15 19.61 -4.82
N HIS A 469 7.96 19.49 -4.26
CA HIS A 469 7.46 20.53 -3.37
C HIS A 469 7.65 20.19 -1.89
N ALA A 470 8.67 20.81 -1.29
CA ALA A 470 8.68 21.04 0.16
C ALA A 470 7.51 21.97 0.51
N GLY A 471 6.34 21.39 0.77
CA GLY A 471 5.17 22.13 1.23
C GLY A 471 5.47 22.85 2.55
N ASP A 472 5.17 24.14 2.62
CA ASP A 472 5.18 24.91 3.88
C ASP A 472 3.88 24.60 4.64
N LEU A 473 3.89 23.51 5.40
CA LEU A 473 2.75 23.02 6.16
C LEU A 473 2.62 23.82 7.46
N ARG A 474 1.46 24.46 7.67
CA ARG A 474 1.22 25.36 8.81
C ARG A 474 -0.09 25.07 9.51
N ARG A 475 -0.04 24.98 10.84
CA ARG A 475 -1.23 25.00 11.70
C ARG A 475 -1.88 26.39 11.66
N VAL A 476 -3.16 26.44 11.36
CA VAL A 476 -3.96 27.68 11.48
C VAL A 476 -5.08 27.43 12.48
N PRO A 477 -5.09 28.07 13.67
CA PRO A 477 -6.17 27.92 14.63
C PRO A 477 -7.47 28.51 14.04
N ALA A 478 -8.50 27.69 13.91
CA ALA A 478 -9.85 28.16 13.60
C ALA A 478 -10.38 28.97 14.80
N ARG A 479 -10.75 30.23 14.58
CA ARG A 479 -11.34 31.05 15.66
C ARG A 479 -12.77 30.55 15.92
N ARG A 480 -13.07 30.15 17.16
CA ARG A 480 -14.44 29.91 17.63
C ARG A 480 -15.29 31.16 17.34
N GLY A 481 -16.18 31.06 16.36
CA GLY A 481 -17.01 32.16 15.87
C GLY A 481 -17.37 32.09 14.37
N CYS A 482 -16.70 31.25 13.59
CA CYS A 482 -17.12 30.93 12.22
C CYS A 482 -17.91 29.61 12.23
N ASP A 483 -19.20 29.72 12.50
CA ASP A 483 -20.18 28.69 12.18
C ASP A 483 -20.21 28.49 10.64
N PRO A 484 -19.96 27.28 10.08
CA PRO A 484 -20.02 27.05 8.64
C PRO A 484 -21.46 26.83 8.13
N ALA A 485 -22.47 26.87 8.99
CA ALA A 485 -23.86 26.84 8.54
C ALA A 485 -24.20 28.18 7.83
N HIS A 486 -24.18 28.14 6.49
CA HIS A 486 -24.42 29.24 5.55
C HIS A 486 -23.20 30.09 5.15
N ARG A 487 -22.34 29.54 4.28
CA ARG A 487 -21.80 30.28 3.12
C ARG A 487 -21.15 29.35 2.09
N GLY A 488 -21.98 28.63 1.34
CA GLY A 488 -21.64 28.31 -0.04
C GLY A 488 -21.75 29.59 -0.86
N ARG A 489 -20.65 30.31 -1.05
CA ARG A 489 -20.45 31.31 -2.12
C ARG A 489 -18.99 31.74 -2.19
N GLU A 490 -18.41 31.46 -3.35
CA GLU A 490 -17.23 32.06 -3.98
C GLU A 490 -16.53 33.16 -3.16
N ALA A 491 -15.27 32.92 -2.78
CA ALA A 491 -14.32 33.98 -2.48
C ALA A 491 -13.28 34.03 -3.60
N GLY A 492 -13.64 34.75 -4.67
CA GLY A 492 -12.69 35.23 -5.66
C GLY A 492 -11.70 36.24 -5.08
N HIS A 493 -10.59 36.39 -5.81
CA HIS A 493 -9.55 37.42 -5.73
C HIS A 493 -9.68 38.54 -4.68
N GLY A 494 -8.65 38.66 -3.85
CA GLY A 494 -8.35 39.88 -3.11
C GLY A 494 -7.24 39.66 -2.10
N GLY A 495 -6.02 40.07 -2.43
CA GLY A 495 -4.88 40.00 -1.52
C GLY A 495 -5.05 40.84 -0.26
N ALA A 496 -4.46 40.38 0.84
CA ALA A 496 -3.98 41.24 1.89
C ALA A 496 -2.81 40.56 2.63
N ASP A 497 -1.70 41.30 2.70
CA ASP A 497 -0.41 40.98 3.27
C ASP A 497 -0.45 40.43 4.70
N VAL A 498 0.43 39.47 5.01
CA VAL A 498 0.91 39.26 6.38
C VAL A 498 2.35 39.77 6.47
N ARG A 499 2.51 41.04 6.86
CA ARG A 499 3.79 41.56 7.35
C ARG A 499 4.01 41.08 8.79
N MET A 500 5.00 40.22 9.01
CA MET A 500 5.58 40.06 10.36
C MET A 500 6.55 41.22 10.63
N GLY A 501 6.08 42.25 11.32
CA GLY A 501 6.94 43.24 11.96
C GLY A 501 7.28 42.77 13.38
N ARG A 502 8.53 42.35 13.62
CA ARG A 502 9.12 42.31 14.96
C ARG A 502 9.07 43.73 15.54
N LEU A 503 8.32 43.93 16.62
CA LEU A 503 8.50 45.10 17.48
C LEU A 503 9.64 44.82 18.47
N PRO A 504 10.70 45.65 18.53
CA PRO A 504 11.77 45.47 19.49
C PRO A 504 11.33 45.91 20.89
N CYS A 505 11.83 45.18 21.89
CA CYS A 505 11.73 45.51 23.30
C CYS A 505 12.20 46.96 23.55
N GLY A 506 11.31 47.80 24.09
CA GLY A 506 11.60 49.18 24.44
C GLY A 506 11.36 49.46 25.92
N GLY A 507 12.46 49.65 26.65
CA GLY A 507 12.63 50.69 27.67
C GLY A 507 11.59 50.82 28.79
N VAL A 508 12.02 50.43 29.99
CA VAL A 508 11.53 51.01 31.25
C VAL A 508 11.74 52.52 31.21
N ASP A 509 10.68 53.31 31.34
CA ASP A 509 10.77 54.68 31.83
C ASP A 509 10.00 54.81 33.15
N ARG A 510 10.72 55.32 34.16
CA ARG A 510 10.26 55.56 35.52
C ARG A 510 9.67 56.95 35.57
N ARG A 511 8.34 57.08 35.56
CA ARG A 511 7.57 58.13 36.24
C ARG A 511 6.08 57.86 36.01
N THR A 512 5.28 58.12 37.05
CA THR A 512 3.83 57.93 37.17
C THR A 512 3.37 56.48 37.37
N GLY A 513 3.52 55.98 38.60
CA GLY A 513 2.80 54.82 39.06
C GLY A 513 1.32 55.16 39.28
N VAL A 514 0.44 54.55 38.48
CA VAL A 514 -0.99 54.33 38.75
C VAL A 514 -1.44 53.14 37.90
N HIS A 515 -1.87 52.05 38.53
CA HIS A 515 -2.74 51.04 37.92
C HIS A 515 -4.17 51.58 37.84
N PRO A 516 -4.98 51.18 36.85
CA PRO A 516 -6.30 50.71 37.25
C PRO A 516 -6.81 49.48 36.50
N GLU A 517 -7.51 48.66 37.27
CA GLU A 517 -8.41 47.58 36.88
C GLU A 517 -9.72 48.10 36.25
N CYS A 518 -10.37 47.19 35.52
CA CYS A 518 -11.81 46.94 35.36
C CYS A 518 -12.81 48.12 35.29
N GLY A 519 -13.54 48.17 34.17
CA GLY A 519 -14.81 48.90 34.07
C GLY A 519 -15.67 48.43 32.90
N ARG A 520 -16.68 47.61 33.23
CA ARG A 520 -17.86 47.29 32.39
C ARG A 520 -18.70 48.57 32.22
N ALA A 521 -19.15 48.90 31.01
CA ALA A 521 -20.29 49.81 30.80
C ALA A 521 -21.07 49.46 29.53
N LEU A 522 -22.36 49.19 29.75
CA LEU A 522 -23.46 49.08 28.80
C LEU A 522 -23.98 50.47 28.38
N LEU A 523 -24.84 50.46 27.36
CA LEU A 523 -25.71 51.52 26.82
C LEU A 523 -25.04 52.41 25.75
N GLY A 524 -25.67 52.73 24.62
CA GLY A 524 -27.06 52.51 24.23
C GLY A 524 -27.33 52.96 22.80
N SER A 525 -28.52 52.60 22.36
CA SER A 525 -29.19 52.92 21.10
C SER A 525 -29.12 54.38 20.68
N GLY A 526 -28.85 54.60 19.40
CA GLY A 526 -29.04 55.88 18.72
C GLY A 526 -29.18 55.64 17.22
N ASP A 527 -30.42 55.52 16.74
CA ASP A 527 -30.78 55.72 15.34
C ASP A 527 -30.41 57.15 14.92
N ALA A 528 -29.76 57.30 13.76
CA ALA A 528 -30.24 58.16 12.67
C ALA A 528 -29.22 58.26 11.52
N ALA A 529 -29.71 57.86 10.35
CA ALA A 529 -29.60 58.55 9.06
C ALA A 529 -28.21 58.79 8.42
N VAL A 530 -27.99 58.00 7.37
CA VAL A 530 -27.27 58.29 6.11
C VAL A 530 -27.62 59.72 5.62
N PRO A 531 -26.65 60.55 5.15
CA PRO A 531 -26.22 60.42 3.76
C PRO A 531 -24.73 60.65 3.44
N ARG A 532 -24.31 59.85 2.45
CA ARG A 532 -23.09 59.84 1.64
C ARG A 532 -21.88 59.11 2.21
#